data_AF-A0A3B8XPW9-F1
#
_entry.id   AF-A0A3B8XPW9-F1
#
_cell.length_a   1.000
_cell.length_b   1.000
_cell.length_c   1.000
_cell.angle_alpha   90.00
_cell.angle_beta   90.00
_cell.angle_gamma   90.00
#
_symmetry.space_group_name_H-M   'P 1'
#
loop_
_entity.id
_entity.type
_entity.pdbx_description
1 polymer ?
#
loop_
_entity_poly.entity_id
_entity_poly.type
_entity_poly.pdbx_seq_one_letter_code
_entity_poly.pdbx_strand_id
1 'polypeptide(L)'
;HKFGKIWADRTIPNLSQEEQNIIEDWAAECFQTLLFNLVNPEQKQVIYGEFGLDWQQVQLEMLEAFGDDDRREAMKEGTNIFRVLIKTLLKAGIITDRTKAFYATYVDMEELRGEGDRMVGDDIAEDGIRYLQKINFGANVDALKEVTISAAE
;
A
#
# COMPACT_ATOMS: atom_id res chain seq x y z
N HIS A 1 0.98 5.30 4.19
CA HIS A 1 -0.33 5.42 3.52
C HIS A 1 -0.88 6.85 3.48
N LYS A 2 -1.20 7.52 4.59
CA LYS A 2 -1.89 8.84 4.56
C LYS A 2 -1.16 9.94 3.76
N PHE A 3 0.15 10.11 3.96
CA PHE A 3 0.94 11.05 3.15
C PHE A 3 0.95 10.70 1.66
N GLY A 4 1.05 9.41 1.33
CA GLY A 4 0.98 8.95 -0.06
C GLY A 4 -0.36 9.27 -0.71
N LYS A 5 -1.49 9.10 0.01
CA LYS A 5 -2.82 9.53 -0.45
C LYS A 5 -2.87 11.04 -0.70
N ILE A 6 -2.44 11.85 0.29
CA ILE A 6 -2.44 13.32 0.17
C ILE A 6 -1.59 13.79 -1.02
N TRP A 7 -0.42 13.19 -1.21
CA TRP A 7 0.43 13.48 -2.36
C TRP A 7 -0.29 13.11 -3.66
N ALA A 8 -0.87 11.91 -3.74
CA ALA A 8 -1.57 11.46 -4.94
C ALA A 8 -2.75 12.39 -5.29
N ASP A 9 -3.58 12.73 -4.31
CA ASP A 9 -4.75 13.61 -4.48
C ASP A 9 -4.36 15.01 -4.99
N ARG A 10 -3.19 15.52 -4.56
CA ARG A 10 -2.70 16.85 -4.93
C ARG A 10 -1.85 16.88 -6.19
N THR A 11 -1.19 15.79 -6.52
CA THR A 11 -0.20 15.76 -7.60
C THR A 11 -0.74 15.09 -8.85
N ILE A 12 -1.34 13.90 -8.76
CA ILE A 12 -1.76 13.11 -9.93
C ILE A 12 -2.67 13.88 -10.89
N PRO A 13 -3.68 14.66 -10.44
CA PRO A 13 -4.55 15.42 -11.34
C PRO A 13 -3.84 16.52 -12.14
N ASN A 14 -2.66 16.95 -11.71
CA ASN A 14 -1.90 18.05 -12.30
C ASN A 14 -0.78 17.59 -13.25
N LEU A 15 -0.60 16.28 -13.40
CA LEU A 15 0.42 15.70 -14.26
C LEU A 15 -0.04 15.64 -15.72
N SER A 16 0.92 15.75 -16.63
CA SER A 16 0.70 15.40 -18.03
C SER A 16 0.44 13.89 -18.18
N GLN A 17 -0.17 13.49 -19.30
CA GLN A 17 -0.41 12.07 -19.58
C GLN A 17 0.90 11.26 -19.63
N GLU A 18 1.98 11.87 -20.12
CA GLU A 18 3.29 11.21 -20.19
C GLU A 18 3.85 10.95 -18.78
N GLU A 19 3.78 11.93 -17.89
CA GLU A 19 4.20 11.76 -16.48
C GLU A 19 3.32 10.74 -15.74
N GLN A 20 2.00 10.76 -15.97
CA GLN A 20 1.11 9.75 -15.40
C GLN A 20 1.45 8.34 -15.87
N ASN A 21 1.74 8.17 -17.17
CA ASN A 21 2.12 6.86 -17.71
C ASN A 21 3.40 6.34 -17.08
N ILE A 22 4.41 7.21 -16.87
CA ILE A 22 5.67 6.85 -16.21
C ILE A 22 5.41 6.40 -14.77
N ILE A 23 4.58 7.14 -14.03
CA ILE A 23 4.24 6.78 -12.64
C ILE A 23 3.45 5.47 -12.58
N GLU A 24 2.50 5.27 -13.49
CA GLU A 24 1.72 4.03 -13.59
C GLU A 24 2.62 2.82 -13.86
N ASP A 25 3.53 2.93 -14.83
CA ASP A 25 4.45 1.86 -15.20
C ASP A 25 5.42 1.55 -14.03
N TRP A 26 5.93 2.58 -13.37
CA TRP A 26 6.79 2.43 -12.19
C TRP A 26 6.05 1.84 -10.98
N ALA A 27 4.79 2.21 -10.78
CA ALA A 27 3.95 1.66 -9.72
C ALA A 27 3.70 0.16 -9.92
N ALA A 28 3.49 -0.28 -11.17
CA ALA A 28 3.36 -1.71 -11.49
C ALA A 28 4.65 -2.48 -11.20
N GLU A 29 5.81 -1.95 -11.60
CA GLU A 29 7.12 -2.55 -11.32
C GLU A 29 7.40 -2.66 -9.81
N CYS A 30 7.14 -1.58 -9.07
CA CYS A 30 7.29 -1.53 -7.63
C CYS A 30 6.35 -2.52 -6.92
N PHE A 31 5.10 -2.62 -7.38
CA PHE A 31 4.14 -3.59 -6.84
C PHE A 31 4.63 -5.02 -7.04
N GLN A 32 5.07 -5.37 -8.25
CA GLN A 32 5.59 -6.71 -8.55
C GLN A 32 6.80 -7.04 -7.69
N THR A 33 7.75 -6.11 -7.58
CA THR A 33 8.96 -6.27 -6.77
C THR A 33 8.63 -6.52 -5.30
N LEU A 34 7.71 -5.72 -4.73
CA LEU A 34 7.28 -5.89 -3.34
C LEU A 34 6.55 -7.22 -3.12
N LEU A 35 5.72 -7.64 -4.08
CA LEU A 35 4.97 -8.89 -4.00
C LEU A 35 5.91 -10.10 -3.89
N PHE A 36 6.97 -10.14 -4.69
CA PHE A 36 7.95 -11.23 -4.64
C PHE A 36 8.92 -11.11 -3.46
N ASN A 37 9.29 -9.90 -3.05
CA ASN A 37 10.23 -9.71 -1.95
C ASN A 37 9.65 -10.06 -0.57
N LEU A 38 8.37 -9.77 -0.31
CA LEU A 38 7.78 -10.01 1.02
C LEU A 38 7.80 -11.50 1.42
N VAL A 39 7.77 -12.38 0.42
CA VAL A 39 7.79 -13.84 0.59
C VAL A 39 9.15 -14.46 0.25
N ASN A 40 10.16 -13.67 -0.15
CA ASN A 40 11.43 -14.20 -0.64
C ASN A 40 12.19 -14.96 0.47
N PRO A 41 12.38 -16.29 0.34
CA PRO A 41 13.05 -17.08 1.36
C PRO A 41 14.52 -16.75 1.53
N GLU A 42 15.21 -16.28 0.48
CA GLU A 42 16.60 -15.86 0.53
C GLU A 42 16.81 -14.70 1.53
N GLN A 43 15.87 -13.75 1.57
CA GLN A 43 15.93 -12.63 2.53
C GLN A 43 15.72 -13.09 3.98
N LYS A 44 15.13 -14.27 4.18
CA LYS A 44 14.85 -14.88 5.49
C LYS A 44 15.79 -16.05 5.80
N GLN A 45 16.85 -16.25 5.00
CA GLN A 45 17.75 -17.41 5.12
C GLN A 45 18.33 -17.59 6.54
N VAL A 46 18.58 -16.50 7.26
CA VAL A 46 19.06 -16.55 8.64
C VAL A 46 18.04 -17.22 9.56
N ILE A 47 16.76 -16.88 9.42
CA ILE A 47 15.67 -17.47 10.21
C ILE A 47 15.55 -18.95 9.90
N TYR A 48 15.57 -19.36 8.62
CA TYR A 48 15.49 -20.77 8.24
C TYR A 48 16.69 -21.57 8.77
N GLY A 49 17.88 -20.98 8.73
CA GLY A 49 19.10 -21.58 9.28
C GLY A 49 18.99 -21.90 10.78
N GLU A 50 18.29 -21.07 11.57
CA GLU A 50 18.06 -21.34 13.00
C GLU A 50 17.25 -22.63 13.25
N PHE A 51 16.46 -23.07 12.27
CA PHE A 51 15.67 -24.31 12.32
C PHE A 51 16.29 -25.46 11.50
N GLY A 52 17.50 -25.27 10.96
CA GLY A 52 18.18 -26.27 10.12
C GLY A 52 17.56 -26.45 8.74
N LEU A 53 16.82 -25.45 8.25
CA LEU A 53 16.19 -25.46 6.93
C LEU A 53 17.07 -24.74 5.90
N ASP A 54 17.23 -25.33 4.71
CA ASP A 54 17.87 -24.68 3.57
C ASP A 54 16.89 -23.74 2.86
N TRP A 55 17.27 -22.49 2.65
CA TRP A 55 16.38 -21.48 2.07
C TRP A 55 16.04 -21.78 0.61
N GLN A 56 16.92 -22.47 -0.13
CA GLN A 56 16.66 -22.85 -1.52
C GLN A 56 15.59 -23.94 -1.58
N GLN A 57 15.67 -24.93 -0.69
CA GLN A 57 14.61 -25.92 -0.51
C GLN A 57 13.28 -25.27 -0.11
N VAL A 58 13.29 -24.36 0.88
CA VAL A 58 12.07 -23.63 1.29
C VAL A 58 11.48 -22.85 0.12
N GLN A 59 12.30 -22.23 -0.73
CA GLN A 59 11.81 -21.53 -1.92
C GLN A 59 11.16 -22.45 -2.93
N LEU A 60 11.73 -23.63 -3.19
CA LEU A 60 11.15 -24.60 -4.09
C LEU A 60 9.79 -25.10 -3.55
N GLU A 61 9.74 -25.46 -2.27
CA GLU A 61 8.52 -25.92 -1.61
C GLU A 61 7.44 -24.82 -1.57
N MET A 62 7.82 -23.56 -1.32
CA MET A 62 6.87 -22.44 -1.37
C MET A 62 6.34 -22.17 -2.78
N LEU A 63 7.16 -22.32 -3.83
CA LEU A 63 6.71 -22.19 -5.21
C LEU A 63 5.75 -23.31 -5.62
N GLU A 64 5.96 -24.53 -5.10
CA GLU A 64 5.08 -25.67 -5.33
C GLU A 64 3.77 -25.58 -4.52
N ALA A 65 3.85 -25.08 -3.28
CA ALA A 65 2.71 -25.02 -2.35
C ALA A 65 1.83 -23.77 -2.49
N PHE A 66 2.37 -22.64 -2.95
CA PHE A 66 1.61 -21.41 -3.17
C PHE A 66 1.43 -21.14 -4.65
N GLY A 67 0.31 -21.63 -5.18
CA GLY A 67 -0.12 -21.37 -6.55
C GLY A 67 -0.75 -19.98 -6.71
N ASP A 68 -1.13 -19.64 -7.94
CA ASP A 68 -1.82 -18.38 -8.23
C ASP A 68 -3.20 -18.31 -7.57
N ASP A 69 -3.86 -19.45 -7.36
CA ASP A 69 -5.13 -19.55 -6.66
C ASP A 69 -4.97 -19.18 -5.18
N ASP A 70 -3.94 -19.69 -4.49
CA ASP A 70 -3.68 -19.35 -3.08
C ASP A 70 -3.35 -17.87 -2.91
N ARG A 71 -2.57 -17.31 -3.85
CA ARG A 71 -2.30 -15.86 -3.90
C ARG A 71 -3.59 -15.07 -4.06
N ARG A 72 -4.48 -15.48 -4.97
CA ARG A 72 -5.76 -14.82 -5.22
C ARG A 72 -6.69 -14.92 -4.00
N GLU A 73 -6.77 -16.06 -3.33
CA GLU A 73 -7.57 -16.23 -2.12
C GLU A 73 -7.07 -15.34 -0.97
N ALA A 74 -5.76 -15.31 -0.72
CA ALA A 74 -5.17 -14.43 0.30
C ALA A 74 -5.45 -12.94 0.02
N MET A 75 -5.57 -12.55 -1.25
CA MET A 75 -5.86 -11.19 -1.69
C MET A 75 -7.33 -10.81 -1.57
N LYS A 76 -8.23 -11.74 -1.25
CA LYS A 76 -9.64 -11.41 -0.91
C LYS A 76 -9.78 -10.79 0.46
N GLU A 77 -8.84 -11.05 1.36
CA GLU A 77 -8.87 -10.48 2.70
C GLU A 77 -8.70 -8.96 2.65
N GLY A 78 -9.66 -8.21 3.17
CA GLY A 78 -9.61 -6.74 3.22
C GLY A 78 -8.43 -6.17 4.00
N THR A 79 -7.82 -6.99 4.87
CA THR A 79 -6.61 -6.67 5.64
C THR A 79 -5.31 -7.01 4.91
N ASN A 80 -5.38 -7.68 3.75
CA ASN A 80 -4.20 -7.98 2.96
C ASN A 80 -3.54 -6.68 2.49
N ILE A 81 -2.25 -6.52 2.81
CA ILE A 81 -1.50 -5.31 2.54
C ILE A 81 -1.42 -4.96 1.04
N PHE A 82 -1.34 -5.97 0.18
CA PHE A 82 -1.28 -5.78 -1.27
C PHE A 82 -2.65 -5.41 -1.83
N ARG A 83 -3.74 -6.01 -1.33
CA ARG A 83 -5.11 -5.60 -1.69
C ARG A 83 -5.35 -4.13 -1.35
N VAL A 84 -4.94 -3.71 -0.15
CA VAL A 84 -5.00 -2.31 0.29
C VAL A 84 -4.13 -1.40 -0.59
N LEU A 85 -2.94 -1.86 -1.00
CA LEU A 85 -2.07 -1.13 -1.92
C LEU A 85 -2.71 -0.95 -3.30
N ILE A 86 -3.24 -2.01 -3.91
CA ILE A 86 -3.96 -1.93 -5.20
C ILE A 86 -5.12 -0.94 -5.11
N LYS A 87 -5.91 -1.01 -4.03
CA LYS A 87 -7.03 -0.09 -3.82
C LYS A 87 -6.58 1.35 -3.68
N THR A 88 -5.43 1.57 -3.04
CA THR A 88 -4.85 2.91 -2.90
C THR A 88 -4.40 3.45 -4.26
N LEU A 89 -3.70 2.66 -5.07
CA LEU A 89 -3.25 3.05 -6.41
C LEU A 89 -4.44 3.30 -7.36
N LEU A 90 -5.50 2.48 -7.28
CA LEU A 90 -6.72 2.64 -8.05
C LEU A 90 -7.43 3.95 -7.70
N LYS A 91 -7.60 4.25 -6.42
CA LYS A 91 -8.27 5.49 -5.97
C LYS A 91 -7.46 6.75 -6.22
N ALA A 92 -6.13 6.62 -6.22
CA ALA A 92 -5.21 7.68 -6.60
C ALA A 92 -5.24 8.02 -8.10
N GLY A 93 -5.95 7.24 -8.93
CA GLY A 93 -5.94 7.41 -10.39
C GLY A 93 -4.62 6.97 -11.03
N ILE A 94 -3.77 6.24 -10.31
CA ILE A 94 -2.50 5.72 -10.84
C ILE A 94 -2.76 4.47 -11.70
N ILE A 95 -3.67 3.59 -11.27
CA ILE A 95 -4.11 2.46 -12.09
C ILE A 95 -5.13 2.96 -13.10
N THR A 96 -4.79 2.83 -14.39
CA THR A 96 -5.68 3.10 -15.52
C THR A 96 -6.03 1.81 -16.25
N ASP A 97 -6.77 1.91 -17.35
CA ASP A 97 -7.05 0.76 -18.22
C ASP A 97 -5.78 0.11 -18.77
N ARG A 98 -4.64 0.84 -18.84
CA ARG A 98 -3.35 0.30 -19.31
C ARG A 98 -2.84 -0.81 -18.42
N THR A 99 -2.86 -0.62 -17.10
CA THR A 99 -2.32 -1.60 -16.14
C THR A 99 -3.39 -2.38 -15.38
N LYS A 100 -4.68 -2.07 -15.55
CA LYS A 100 -5.79 -2.77 -14.88
C LYS A 100 -5.72 -4.30 -15.00
N ALA A 101 -5.36 -4.81 -16.18
CA ALA A 101 -5.27 -6.26 -16.43
C ALA A 101 -4.18 -6.94 -15.57
N PHE A 102 -3.07 -6.25 -15.29
CA PHE A 102 -2.00 -6.76 -14.43
C PHE A 102 -2.54 -7.00 -13.01
N TYR A 103 -3.22 -6.01 -12.43
CA TYR A 103 -3.78 -6.10 -11.09
C TYR A 103 -4.98 -7.06 -10.97
N ALA A 104 -5.77 -7.20 -12.05
CA ALA A 104 -6.91 -8.13 -12.12
C ALA A 104 -6.51 -9.62 -11.97
N THR A 105 -5.22 -9.94 -12.13
CA THR A 105 -4.66 -11.25 -11.83
C THR A 105 -4.79 -11.59 -10.34
N TYR A 106 -4.79 -10.58 -9.47
CA TYR A 106 -4.73 -10.76 -8.01
C TYR A 106 -6.03 -10.40 -7.30
N VAL A 107 -6.81 -9.46 -7.84
CA VAL A 107 -8.04 -8.95 -7.20
C VAL A 107 -9.16 -8.72 -8.22
N ASP A 108 -10.41 -8.77 -7.78
CA ASP A 108 -11.54 -8.27 -8.58
C ASP A 108 -11.52 -6.74 -8.57
N MET A 109 -11.18 -6.14 -9.71
CA MET A 109 -11.04 -4.69 -9.85
C MET A 109 -12.37 -3.94 -9.78
N GLU A 110 -13.50 -4.57 -10.12
CA GLU A 110 -14.81 -3.93 -10.05
C GLU A 110 -15.34 -3.95 -8.61
N GLU A 111 -15.17 -5.06 -7.90
CA GLU A 111 -15.42 -5.15 -6.46
C GLU A 111 -14.64 -4.06 -5.72
N LEU A 112 -13.33 -3.98 -5.96
CA LEU A 112 -12.42 -3.03 -5.33
C LEU A 112 -12.84 -1.57 -5.53
N ARG A 113 -13.36 -1.26 -6.73
CA ARG A 113 -13.84 0.07 -7.10
C ARG A 113 -15.14 0.43 -6.39
N GLY A 114 -16.03 -0.55 -6.21
CA GLY A 114 -17.29 -0.40 -5.48
C GLY A 114 -17.12 -0.24 -3.97
N GLU A 115 -15.97 -0.62 -3.42
CA GLU A 115 -15.68 -0.40 -2.00
C GLU A 115 -15.49 1.08 -1.66
N GLY A 116 -16.04 1.51 -0.52
CA GLY A 116 -15.86 2.87 0.00
C GLY A 116 -14.41 3.29 0.26
N ASP A 117 -14.18 4.58 0.50
CA ASP A 117 -12.85 5.21 0.62
C ASP A 117 -12.11 4.90 1.92
N ARG A 118 -12.85 4.37 2.91
CA ARG A 118 -12.29 3.95 4.19
C ARG A 118 -11.28 2.82 4.00
N MET A 119 -10.07 3.02 4.51
CA MET A 119 -9.05 1.99 4.68
C MET A 119 -8.89 1.67 6.17
N VAL A 120 -8.53 0.42 6.50
CA VAL A 120 -8.29 0.00 7.91
C VAL A 120 -7.22 0.88 8.59
N GLY A 121 -6.23 1.36 7.83
CA GLY A 121 -5.18 2.24 8.35
C GLY A 121 -5.60 3.69 8.63
N ASP A 122 -6.79 4.11 8.19
CA ASP A 122 -7.25 5.50 8.40
C ASP A 122 -7.59 5.74 9.88
N ASP A 123 -8.24 4.78 10.55
CA ASP A 123 -8.58 4.87 11.98
C ASP A 123 -7.31 4.91 12.85
N ILE A 124 -6.32 4.06 12.55
CA ILE A 124 -5.02 4.02 13.24
C ILE A 124 -4.25 5.33 13.06
N ALA A 125 -4.26 5.88 11.83
CA ALA A 125 -3.59 7.15 11.56
C ALA A 125 -4.26 8.33 12.29
N GLU A 126 -5.58 8.32 12.43
CA GLU A 126 -6.31 9.33 13.17
C GLU A 126 -6.01 9.26 14.68
N ASP A 127 -6.00 8.06 15.26
CA ASP A 127 -5.58 7.83 16.64
C ASP A 127 -4.13 8.32 16.88
N GLY A 128 -3.22 8.02 15.95
CA GLY A 128 -1.84 8.50 15.99
C GLY A 128 -1.73 10.04 15.94
N ILE A 129 -2.52 10.70 15.09
CA ILE A 129 -2.58 12.18 15.04
C ILE A 129 -3.11 12.73 16.37
N ARG A 130 -4.20 12.16 16.91
CA ARG A 130 -4.75 12.58 18.22
C ARG A 130 -3.73 12.42 19.34
N TYR A 131 -2.92 11.37 19.31
CA TYR A 131 -1.82 11.17 20.26
C TYR A 131 -0.70 12.20 20.09
N LEU A 132 -0.24 12.46 18.85
CA LEU A 132 0.77 13.48 18.58
C LEU A 132 0.31 14.89 18.94
N GLN A 133 -0.96 15.23 18.73
CA GLN A 133 -1.55 16.49 19.17
C GLN A 133 -1.49 16.63 20.69
N LYS A 134 -1.78 15.58 21.46
CA LYS A 134 -1.64 15.60 22.93
C LYS A 134 -0.19 15.83 23.36
N ILE A 135 0.79 15.23 22.68
CA ILE A 135 2.21 15.44 22.98
C ILE A 135 2.62 16.88 22.65
N ASN A 136 2.35 17.33 21.42
CA ASN A 136 2.84 18.61 20.91
C ASN A 136 2.14 19.81 21.57
N PHE A 137 0.86 19.66 21.93
CA PHE A 137 0.04 20.75 22.47
C PHE A 137 -0.36 20.58 23.94
N GLY A 138 -0.06 19.43 24.54
CA GLY A 138 -0.10 19.27 26.00
C GLY A 138 1.02 20.05 26.71
N ALA A 139 2.08 20.43 26.00
CA ALA A 139 3.19 21.22 26.52
C ALA A 139 3.13 22.72 26.17
N ASN A 140 2.41 23.13 25.11
CA ASN A 140 2.31 24.54 24.73
C ASN A 140 1.00 24.87 24.00
N VAL A 141 0.04 25.42 24.74
CA VAL A 141 -1.33 25.74 24.30
C VAL A 141 -1.34 26.90 23.28
N ASP A 142 -0.32 27.75 23.26
CA ASP A 142 -0.27 28.92 22.37
C ASP A 142 0.17 28.57 20.93
N ALA A 143 0.89 27.45 20.73
CA ALA A 143 1.27 26.96 19.41
C ALA A 143 0.06 26.50 18.55
N LEU A 144 -1.06 26.12 19.18
CA LEU A 144 -2.30 25.77 18.47
C LEU A 144 -2.95 26.98 17.77
N LYS A 145 -2.83 28.17 18.37
CA LYS A 145 -3.51 29.37 17.87
C LYS A 145 -2.89 29.85 16.56
N GLU A 146 -1.57 29.73 16.40
CA GLU A 146 -0.87 30.15 15.18
C GLU A 146 -1.17 29.24 13.98
N VAL A 147 -1.30 27.92 14.21
CA VAL A 147 -1.62 26.96 13.13
C VAL A 147 -3.06 27.15 12.60
N THR A 148 -4.01 27.47 13.47
CA THR A 148 -5.40 27.74 13.04
C THR A 148 -5.55 29.01 12.21
N ILE A 149 -4.67 30.00 12.38
CA ILE A 149 -4.70 31.26 11.61
C ILE A 149 -4.13 31.03 10.20
N SER A 150 -3.05 30.25 10.08
CA SER A 150 -2.43 29.91 8.79
C SER A 150 -3.28 29.01 7.88
N ALA A 151 -4.26 28.27 8.42
CA ALA A 151 -5.12 27.38 7.63
C ALA A 151 -6.39 28.08 7.11
N ALA A 152 -6.61 29.35 7.50
CA ALA A 152 -7.77 30.16 7.10
C ALA A 152 -7.43 31.25 6.07
N GLU A 153 -6.17 31.37 5.67
CA GLU A 153 -5.68 32.18 4.53
C GLU A 153 -5.31 31.27 3.36
#